data_AF-A0ABD5W1M8-F1
#
_entry.id   AF-A0ABD5W1M8-F1
#
_cell.length_a   1.000
_cell.length_b   1.000
_cell.length_c   1.000
_cell.angle_alpha   90.00
_cell.angle_beta   90.00
_cell.angle_gamma   90.00
#
_symmetry.space_group_name_H-M   'P 1'
#
loop_
_entity.id
_entity.type
_entity.pdbx_description
1 polymer ?
#
loop_
_entity_poly.entity_id
_entity_poly.type
_entity_poly.pdbx_seq_one_letter_code
_entity_poly.pdbx_strand_id
1 'polypeptide(L)'
;MGQTEGSRRRAFLVAAGTVAVAGCLESFESSNDGAADRATEDGETATGTATPEPTHPLADRTATVAIEQVEADRGRLERLLGEAIAFWNDNHTQYLSYTTTLEHQPDADDPAILVSELPAIEDCGVHDGGEFAGCATYLTAGNDNALPATVRLVPDSSDWLYRTVIQHELGHVLGLGHDDEPATIMDDSIEARYPEFEHRQEILDLRREWINEYNAGADRLSTAFDYANDENYEAAAERYDTAGEHYDTAGELIASASETASGLTPFEPADRERLIELLDSERSFVESMVSAVDLLQRGSKQIASDDGGTTPTTRASTATTRRSSSHSRLPKPTSRPSAWSTSPSSQGVSYSLASRL
;
A
#
# COMPACT_ATOMS: atom_id res chain seq x y z
N MET A 1 -18.36 -48.06 -40.70
CA MET A 1 -19.36 -47.22 -40.01
C MET A 1 -19.35 -47.63 -38.54
N GLY A 2 -19.00 -46.71 -37.65
CA GLY A 2 -18.91 -46.97 -36.20
C GLY A 2 -17.73 -46.22 -35.57
N GLN A 3 -17.76 -44.89 -35.61
CA GLN A 3 -16.86 -44.05 -34.81
C GLN A 3 -17.33 -44.12 -33.35
N THR A 4 -16.43 -44.48 -32.45
CA THR A 4 -16.63 -44.39 -31.00
C THR A 4 -16.52 -42.94 -30.56
N GLU A 5 -17.60 -42.43 -29.97
CA GLU A 5 -17.75 -41.06 -29.48
C GLU A 5 -16.74 -40.73 -28.37
N GLY A 6 -16.17 -39.54 -28.48
CA GLY A 6 -15.10 -39.04 -27.64
C GLY A 6 -15.51 -38.67 -26.22
N SER A 7 -14.58 -38.93 -25.30
CA SER A 7 -14.55 -38.43 -23.94
C SER A 7 -14.61 -36.89 -23.93
N ARG A 8 -15.72 -36.34 -23.43
CA ARG A 8 -15.86 -34.91 -23.13
C ARG A 8 -15.15 -34.63 -21.80
N ARG A 9 -13.85 -34.32 -21.86
CA ARG A 9 -13.12 -33.71 -20.75
C ARG A 9 -13.73 -32.33 -20.45
N ARG A 10 -14.38 -32.18 -19.29
CA ARG A 10 -14.81 -30.87 -18.77
C ARG A 10 -13.60 -30.24 -18.08
N ALA A 11 -12.93 -29.32 -18.76
CA ALA A 11 -11.89 -28.50 -18.16
C ALA A 11 -12.55 -27.50 -17.18
N PHE A 12 -12.28 -27.64 -15.90
CA PHE A 12 -12.47 -26.57 -14.92
C PHE A 12 -11.22 -25.70 -14.96
N LEU A 13 -11.36 -24.45 -15.42
CA LEU A 13 -10.32 -23.44 -15.35
C LEU A 13 -10.34 -22.83 -13.95
N VAL A 14 -9.33 -23.13 -13.15
CA VAL A 14 -8.99 -22.36 -11.95
C VAL A 14 -8.03 -21.25 -12.41
N ALA A 15 -8.46 -20.01 -12.34
CA ALA A 15 -7.63 -18.86 -12.65
C ALA A 15 -6.71 -18.59 -11.44
N ALA A 16 -5.46 -19.04 -11.51
CA ALA A 16 -4.41 -18.65 -10.57
C ALA A 16 -3.89 -17.26 -10.99
N GLY A 17 -4.14 -16.25 -10.15
CA GLY A 17 -3.62 -14.90 -10.33
C GLY A 17 -2.23 -14.80 -9.71
N THR A 18 -1.19 -14.70 -10.53
CA THR A 18 0.18 -14.44 -10.10
C THR A 18 0.33 -12.96 -9.73
N VAL A 19 0.71 -12.67 -8.48
CA VAL A 19 1.08 -11.32 -8.03
C VAL A 19 2.60 -11.26 -7.95
N ALA A 20 3.21 -10.42 -8.78
CA ALA A 20 4.64 -10.12 -8.73
C ALA A 20 4.87 -8.97 -7.74
N VAL A 21 5.69 -9.20 -6.72
CA VAL A 21 6.14 -8.18 -5.76
C VAL A 21 7.52 -7.69 -6.20
N ALA A 22 7.61 -6.45 -6.65
CA ALA A 22 8.88 -5.76 -6.87
C ALA A 22 9.21 -4.96 -5.60
N GLY A 23 10.34 -5.28 -4.96
CA GLY A 23 10.88 -4.54 -3.82
C GLY A 23 11.94 -3.52 -4.29
N CYS A 24 11.97 -2.36 -3.64
CA CYS A 24 13.07 -1.41 -3.71
C CYS A 24 13.87 -1.49 -2.41
N LEU A 25 15.17 -1.74 -2.52
CA LEU A 25 16.15 -1.73 -1.45
C LEU A 25 17.47 -1.23 -2.07
N GLU A 26 17.91 -0.03 -1.70
CA GLU A 26 19.28 0.46 -1.93
C GLU A 26 19.81 0.88 -0.55
N SER A 27 20.79 0.18 0.03
CA SER A 27 22.24 0.23 -0.24
C SER A 27 22.88 1.56 0.15
N PHE A 28 23.17 1.72 1.45
CA PHE A 28 24.04 2.77 1.98
C PHE A 28 25.50 2.29 1.97
N GLU A 29 26.34 2.85 1.09
CA GLU A 29 27.79 2.86 1.27
C GLU A 29 28.23 4.19 1.86
N SER A 30 28.59 4.12 3.14
CA SER A 30 29.23 5.17 3.91
C SER A 30 30.61 5.49 3.32
N SER A 31 30.89 6.78 3.09
CA SER A 31 32.25 7.28 2.96
C SER A 31 32.34 8.65 3.60
N ASN A 32 32.69 8.61 4.89
CA ASN A 32 33.23 9.73 5.63
C ASN A 32 34.75 9.66 5.55
N ASP A 33 35.40 10.74 5.12
CA ASP A 33 36.78 11.04 5.49
C ASP A 33 37.02 12.55 5.26
N GLY A 34 37.08 13.28 6.37
CA GLY A 34 37.54 14.67 6.40
C GLY A 34 39.06 14.78 6.59
N ALA A 35 39.61 15.97 6.34
CA ALA A 35 40.69 16.53 7.14
C ALA A 35 40.96 18.01 6.78
N ALA A 36 40.65 18.85 7.78
CA ALA A 36 41.33 20.07 8.24
C ALA A 36 42.32 20.80 7.33
N ASP A 37 42.14 22.13 7.27
CA ASP A 37 43.28 23.03 7.36
C ASP A 37 43.00 24.20 8.34
N ARG A 38 43.97 24.46 9.21
CA ARG A 38 43.97 25.54 10.20
C ARG A 38 44.75 26.72 9.62
N ALA A 39 44.13 27.89 9.57
CA ALA A 39 44.85 29.15 9.48
C ALA A 39 44.43 30.06 10.64
N THR A 40 45.43 30.51 11.38
CA THR A 40 45.36 31.46 12.50
C THR A 40 45.65 32.84 11.94
N GLU A 41 44.78 33.83 12.13
CA GLU A 41 45.16 35.23 11.97
C GLU A 41 44.54 36.10 13.09
N ASP A 42 45.44 36.79 13.78
CA ASP A 42 45.21 37.92 14.67
C ASP A 42 44.65 39.11 13.89
N GLY A 43 43.78 39.93 14.50
CA GLY A 43 43.56 41.27 13.98
C GLY A 43 42.28 41.98 14.42
N GLU A 44 42.45 42.91 15.37
CA GLU A 44 41.87 44.26 15.32
C GLU A 44 40.36 44.45 15.63
N THR A 45 40.10 44.90 16.86
CA THR A 45 38.79 45.37 17.33
C THR A 45 38.41 46.69 16.67
N ALA A 46 37.75 46.61 15.53
CA ALA A 46 36.98 47.72 14.96
C ALA A 46 35.56 47.68 15.53
N THR A 47 35.12 48.75 16.18
CA THR A 47 33.72 48.97 16.57
C THR A 47 32.91 49.26 15.31
N GLY A 48 32.62 48.20 14.53
CA GLY A 48 31.71 48.23 13.41
C GLY A 48 30.28 48.37 13.91
N THR A 49 29.55 49.34 13.36
CA THR A 49 28.09 49.35 13.41
C THR A 49 27.60 47.98 12.93
N ALA A 50 27.03 47.18 13.83
CA ALA A 50 26.53 45.85 13.49
C ALA A 50 25.57 45.98 12.30
N THR A 51 25.94 45.39 11.16
CA THR A 51 24.99 45.16 10.08
C THR A 51 23.86 44.32 10.67
N PRO A 52 22.58 44.66 10.41
CA PRO A 52 21.48 43.81 10.87
C PRO A 52 21.74 42.38 10.42
N GLU A 53 21.63 41.43 11.35
CA GLU A 53 21.69 40.01 10.98
C GLU A 53 20.67 39.74 9.88
N PRO A 54 21.03 38.97 8.83
CA PRO A 54 20.10 38.64 7.77
C PRO A 54 18.84 38.00 8.37
N THR A 55 17.66 38.47 7.95
CA THR A 55 16.38 37.88 8.38
C THR A 55 15.91 36.84 7.37
N HIS A 56 15.11 35.88 7.81
CA HIS A 56 14.45 34.96 6.90
C HIS A 56 13.52 35.73 5.94
N PRO A 57 13.48 35.41 4.62
CA PRO A 57 12.66 36.15 3.65
C PRO A 57 11.15 36.19 3.96
N LEU A 58 10.68 35.21 4.74
CA LEU A 58 9.29 35.07 5.19
C LEU A 58 9.03 35.57 6.62
N ALA A 59 10.04 36.14 7.29
CA ALA A 59 9.88 36.60 8.67
C ALA A 59 8.91 37.78 8.79
N ASP A 60 8.05 37.72 9.80
CA ASP A 60 7.11 38.74 10.25
C ASP A 60 6.17 39.26 9.16
N ARG A 61 5.79 38.38 8.22
CA ARG A 61 4.86 38.67 7.13
C ARG A 61 3.88 37.54 6.87
N THR A 62 2.81 37.85 6.13
CA THR A 62 1.98 36.86 5.47
C THR A 62 2.64 36.47 4.14
N ALA A 63 2.89 35.18 3.94
CA ALA A 63 3.41 34.59 2.73
C ALA A 63 2.27 33.91 1.95
N THR A 64 2.01 34.38 0.75
CA THR A 64 0.99 33.85 -0.14
C THR A 64 1.47 32.56 -0.81
N VAL A 65 0.63 31.54 -0.77
CA VAL A 65 0.87 30.24 -1.41
C VAL A 65 -0.11 30.09 -2.57
N ALA A 66 0.38 29.80 -3.77
CA ALA A 66 -0.46 29.55 -4.94
C ALA A 66 -0.13 28.19 -5.57
N ILE A 67 -1.11 27.57 -6.21
CA ILE A 67 -0.94 26.34 -6.97
C ILE A 67 -0.81 26.71 -8.45
N GLU A 68 0.34 26.42 -9.05
CA GLU A 68 0.61 26.69 -10.46
C GLU A 68 0.14 25.53 -11.34
N GLN A 69 0.58 24.31 -11.03
CA GLN A 69 0.31 23.11 -11.82
C GLN A 69 -0.36 22.03 -10.98
N VAL A 70 -1.30 21.32 -11.60
CA VAL A 70 -1.99 20.16 -11.02
C VAL A 70 -2.01 19.04 -12.04
N GLU A 71 -1.62 17.85 -11.63
CA GLU A 71 -1.63 16.65 -12.49
C GLU A 71 -2.88 15.81 -12.26
N ALA A 72 -3.26 15.60 -10.99
CA ALA A 72 -4.26 14.61 -10.64
C ALA A 72 -5.62 15.23 -10.28
N ASP A 73 -5.70 15.85 -9.09
CA ASP A 73 -6.96 16.34 -8.52
C ASP A 73 -6.72 17.65 -7.76
N ARG A 74 -7.12 18.76 -8.39
CA ARG A 74 -6.92 20.11 -7.82
C ARG A 74 -7.64 20.26 -6.49
N GLY A 75 -8.88 19.77 -6.38
CA GLY A 75 -9.66 19.94 -5.15
C GLY A 75 -9.07 19.15 -3.98
N ARG A 76 -8.52 17.96 -4.27
CA ARG A 76 -7.76 17.17 -3.28
C ARG A 76 -6.49 17.89 -2.86
N LEU A 77 -5.68 18.37 -3.80
CA LEU A 77 -4.44 19.11 -3.51
C LEU A 77 -4.73 20.36 -2.67
N GLU A 78 -5.72 21.17 -3.06
CA GLU A 78 -6.11 22.38 -2.33
C GLU A 78 -6.50 22.09 -0.88
N ARG A 79 -7.25 21.00 -0.66
CA ARG A 79 -7.61 20.57 0.70
C ARG A 79 -6.37 20.18 1.51
N LEU A 80 -5.52 19.30 0.98
CA LEU A 80 -4.33 18.81 1.68
C LEU A 80 -3.31 19.93 1.93
N LEU A 81 -3.15 20.85 0.96
CA LEU A 81 -2.33 22.05 1.12
C LEU A 81 -2.88 22.96 2.22
N GLY A 82 -4.20 23.15 2.28
CA GLY A 82 -4.85 23.89 3.37
C GLY A 82 -4.58 23.28 4.74
N GLU A 83 -4.64 21.94 4.86
CA GLU A 83 -4.32 21.21 6.09
C GLU A 83 -2.83 21.37 6.48
N ALA A 84 -1.91 21.31 5.52
CA ALA A 84 -0.48 21.52 5.75
C ALA A 84 -0.14 22.97 6.15
N ILE A 85 -0.79 23.96 5.52
CA ILE A 85 -0.67 25.38 5.88
C ILE A 85 -1.17 25.61 7.31
N ALA A 86 -2.32 25.03 7.67
CA ALA A 86 -2.86 25.13 9.02
C ALA A 86 -1.89 24.56 10.07
N PHE A 87 -1.29 23.41 9.78
CA PHE A 87 -0.27 22.81 10.65
C PHE A 87 0.88 23.79 10.95
N TRP A 88 1.49 24.40 9.91
CA TRP A 88 2.59 25.34 10.14
C TRP A 88 2.13 26.63 10.82
N ASN A 89 0.98 27.17 10.46
CA ASN A 89 0.44 28.36 11.13
C ASN A 89 0.22 28.12 12.63
N ASP A 90 -0.27 26.95 13.01
CA ASP A 90 -0.55 26.59 14.41
C ASP A 90 0.72 26.26 15.21
N ASN A 91 1.78 25.76 14.57
CA ASN A 91 2.94 25.19 15.27
C ASN A 91 4.28 25.89 15.03
N HIS A 92 4.42 26.76 14.02
CA HIS A 92 5.73 27.29 13.59
C HIS A 92 6.53 27.94 14.73
N THR A 93 5.88 28.59 15.70
CA THR A 93 6.59 29.22 16.85
C THR A 93 7.32 28.23 17.76
N GLN A 94 7.04 26.93 17.63
CA GLN A 94 7.74 25.86 18.35
C GLN A 94 9.05 25.45 17.65
N TYR A 95 9.13 25.64 16.33
CA TYR A 95 10.20 25.11 15.48
C TYR A 95 11.06 26.21 14.86
N LEU A 96 10.51 27.40 14.65
CA LEU A 96 11.16 28.55 14.01
C LEU A 96 11.54 29.62 15.04
N SER A 97 12.63 30.33 14.78
CA SER A 97 13.04 31.49 15.56
C SER A 97 12.35 32.80 15.15
N TYR A 98 11.40 32.73 14.21
CA TYR A 98 10.67 33.87 13.66
C TYR A 98 9.19 33.52 13.48
N THR A 99 8.35 34.55 13.33
CA THR A 99 6.91 34.34 13.08
C THR A 99 6.57 34.54 11.61
N THR A 100 5.61 33.78 11.10
CA THR A 100 5.10 33.96 9.74
C THR A 100 3.67 33.45 9.66
N THR A 101 2.96 33.82 8.60
CA THR A 101 1.63 33.28 8.32
C THR A 101 1.58 32.85 6.87
N LEU A 102 1.28 31.58 6.63
CA LEU A 102 1.04 31.06 5.29
C LEU A 102 -0.45 31.24 4.94
N GLU A 103 -0.74 31.78 3.77
CA GLU A 103 -2.13 31.96 3.29
C GLU A 103 -2.25 31.42 1.87
N HIS A 104 -3.13 30.43 1.68
CA HIS A 104 -3.43 29.92 0.34
C HIS A 104 -4.28 30.93 -0.44
N GLN A 105 -3.72 31.45 -1.52
CA GLN A 105 -4.37 32.40 -2.41
C GLN A 105 -4.18 31.92 -3.87
N PRO A 106 -5.18 31.20 -4.44
CA PRO A 106 -5.07 30.57 -5.75
C PRO A 106 -4.75 31.56 -6.88
N ASP A 107 -5.27 32.78 -6.80
CA ASP A 107 -5.16 33.83 -7.82
C ASP A 107 -4.14 34.92 -7.41
N ALA A 108 -3.11 34.59 -6.64
CA ALA A 108 -2.06 35.55 -6.30
C ALA A 108 -1.20 35.88 -7.54
N ASP A 109 -1.12 37.17 -7.90
CA ASP A 109 -0.29 37.63 -9.03
C ASP A 109 1.23 37.51 -8.76
N ASP A 110 1.63 37.55 -7.49
CA ASP A 110 3.02 37.46 -7.02
C ASP A 110 3.07 36.63 -5.72
N PRO A 111 2.91 35.29 -5.81
CA PRO A 111 2.92 34.43 -4.64
C PRO A 111 4.32 34.34 -4.04
N ALA A 112 4.43 34.25 -2.72
CA ALA A 112 5.71 33.96 -2.07
C ALA A 112 6.15 32.50 -2.29
N ILE A 113 5.17 31.58 -2.44
CA ILE A 113 5.38 30.15 -2.61
C ILE A 113 4.52 29.63 -3.76
N LEU A 114 5.14 28.94 -4.72
CA LEU A 114 4.49 28.27 -5.85
C LEU A 114 4.51 26.76 -5.65
N VAL A 115 3.33 26.14 -5.69
CA VAL A 115 3.15 24.68 -5.55
C VAL A 115 2.77 24.08 -6.90
N SER A 116 3.46 23.03 -7.30
CA SER A 116 3.23 22.32 -8.57
C SER A 116 3.23 20.82 -8.37
N GLU A 117 2.19 20.13 -8.85
CA GLU A 117 2.23 18.68 -9.03
C GLU A 117 2.92 18.32 -10.34
N LEU A 118 3.74 17.28 -10.30
CA LEU A 118 4.45 16.71 -11.44
C LEU A 118 4.28 15.19 -11.45
N PRO A 119 4.30 14.53 -12.63
CA PRO A 119 4.24 13.06 -12.69
C PRO A 119 5.46 12.38 -12.06
N ALA A 120 6.60 13.05 -12.10
CA ALA A 120 7.87 12.65 -11.49
C ALA A 120 8.76 13.89 -11.32
N ILE A 121 9.68 13.83 -10.36
CA ILE A 121 10.72 14.83 -10.15
C ILE A 121 12.05 14.14 -10.48
N GLU A 122 12.80 14.67 -11.43
CA GLU A 122 14.06 14.06 -11.89
C GLU A 122 15.28 14.58 -11.11
N ASP A 123 15.17 15.77 -10.53
CA ASP A 123 16.26 16.49 -9.88
C ASP A 123 15.70 17.36 -8.74
N CYS A 124 16.34 17.26 -7.57
CA CYS A 124 16.11 18.11 -6.40
C CYS A 124 17.41 18.80 -5.92
N GLY A 125 18.13 19.42 -6.85
CA GLY A 125 19.29 20.25 -6.57
C GLY A 125 20.56 19.42 -6.36
N VAL A 126 20.91 19.13 -5.10
CA VAL A 126 22.14 18.37 -4.77
C VAL A 126 21.90 16.87 -4.70
N HIS A 127 20.64 16.45 -4.87
CA HIS A 127 20.23 15.05 -4.87
C HIS A 127 19.93 14.62 -6.31
N ASP A 128 20.80 13.78 -6.87
CA ASP A 128 20.63 13.17 -8.20
C ASP A 128 20.17 11.71 -8.07
N GLY A 129 19.25 11.28 -8.93
CA GLY A 129 19.03 9.86 -9.24
C GLY A 129 18.06 9.07 -8.35
N GLY A 130 17.20 9.73 -7.55
CA GLY A 130 16.18 9.07 -6.72
C GLY A 130 14.73 9.26 -7.20
N GLU A 131 13.81 8.42 -6.71
CA GLU A 131 12.37 8.69 -6.77
C GLU A 131 12.00 9.66 -5.64
N PHE A 132 11.70 10.91 -5.99
CA PHE A 132 11.32 11.94 -5.01
C PHE A 132 9.79 12.03 -4.87
N ALA A 133 9.29 12.01 -3.63
CA ALA A 133 7.89 12.30 -3.33
C ALA A 133 7.57 13.81 -3.38
N GLY A 134 8.56 14.64 -3.09
CA GLY A 134 8.48 16.09 -3.13
C GLY A 134 9.87 16.71 -3.27
N CYS A 135 9.89 18.01 -3.59
CA CYS A 135 11.10 18.81 -3.58
C CYS A 135 10.76 20.29 -3.42
N ALA A 136 11.44 20.96 -2.49
CA ALA A 136 11.21 22.36 -2.20
C ALA A 136 12.49 23.20 -2.25
N THR A 137 12.29 24.50 -2.45
CA THR A 137 13.32 25.50 -2.24
C THR A 137 13.64 25.58 -0.75
N TYR A 138 14.89 25.30 -0.37
CA TYR A 138 15.37 25.52 0.99
C TYR A 138 15.71 27.02 1.19
N LEU A 139 14.82 27.74 1.86
CA LEU A 139 15.03 29.18 2.14
C LEU A 139 15.82 29.35 3.44
N THR A 140 16.83 30.21 3.40
CA THR A 140 17.63 30.58 4.58
C THR A 140 17.69 32.09 4.71
N ALA A 141 18.10 32.55 5.89
CA ALA A 141 18.25 33.97 6.18
C ALA A 141 19.15 34.68 5.15
N GLY A 142 18.67 35.80 4.61
CA GLY A 142 19.39 36.60 3.60
C GLY A 142 19.30 36.08 2.15
N ASN A 143 18.48 35.05 1.87
CA ASN A 143 18.29 34.51 0.53
C ASN A 143 17.01 35.01 -0.17
N ASP A 144 16.75 36.32 -0.16
CA ASP A 144 15.52 36.90 -0.74
C ASP A 144 15.37 36.67 -2.26
N ASN A 145 16.50 36.47 -2.97
CA ASN A 145 16.51 36.22 -4.40
C ASN A 145 15.97 34.83 -4.80
N ALA A 146 15.70 33.96 -3.82
CA ALA A 146 15.09 32.65 -4.04
C ALA A 146 13.55 32.70 -4.02
N LEU A 147 12.94 33.88 -3.94
CA LEU A 147 11.49 34.06 -4.09
C LEU A 147 11.09 34.26 -5.57
N PRO A 148 9.95 33.72 -6.02
CA PRO A 148 9.05 32.83 -5.29
C PRO A 148 9.70 31.48 -5.00
N ALA A 149 9.54 30.98 -3.77
CA ALA A 149 9.99 29.65 -3.42
C ALA A 149 9.11 28.62 -4.13
N THR A 150 9.73 27.54 -4.61
CA THR A 150 9.01 26.49 -5.34
C THR A 150 8.86 25.25 -4.46
N VAL A 151 7.70 24.60 -4.57
CA VAL A 151 7.37 23.29 -3.99
C VAL A 151 6.85 22.42 -5.12
N ARG A 152 7.55 21.34 -5.42
CA ARG A 152 7.17 20.35 -6.43
C ARG A 152 6.76 19.07 -5.74
N LEU A 153 5.68 18.46 -6.19
CA LEU A 153 5.06 17.32 -5.54
C LEU A 153 4.80 16.21 -6.55
N VAL A 154 5.02 14.95 -6.16
CA VAL A 154 4.52 13.79 -6.89
C VAL A 154 3.25 13.30 -6.21
N PRO A 155 2.11 13.20 -6.92
CA PRO A 155 0.85 12.76 -6.31
C PRO A 155 0.96 11.35 -5.71
N ASP A 156 0.59 11.21 -4.43
CA ASP A 156 0.45 9.90 -3.76
C ASP A 156 -1.04 9.54 -3.57
N SER A 157 -1.40 8.26 -3.56
CA SER A 157 -2.80 7.85 -3.36
C SER A 157 -3.29 7.89 -1.90
N SER A 158 -2.38 7.94 -0.94
CA SER A 158 -2.66 8.15 0.47
C SER A 158 -2.71 9.65 0.79
N ASP A 159 -3.85 10.12 1.27
CA ASP A 159 -4.04 11.52 1.68
C ASP A 159 -3.10 11.90 2.82
N TRP A 160 -2.89 10.99 3.77
CA TRP A 160 -2.06 11.26 4.94
C TRP A 160 -0.59 11.41 4.53
N LEU A 161 -0.08 10.51 3.69
CA LEU A 161 1.30 10.57 3.21
C LEU A 161 1.50 11.84 2.42
N TYR A 162 0.55 12.11 1.54
CA TYR A 162 0.67 13.26 0.67
C TYR A 162 0.62 14.58 1.45
N ARG A 163 -0.24 14.69 2.47
CA ARG A 163 -0.22 15.81 3.42
C ARG A 163 1.11 15.94 4.15
N THR A 164 1.69 14.82 4.61
CA THR A 164 2.96 14.82 5.35
C THR A 164 4.11 15.29 4.45
N VAL A 165 4.13 14.86 3.18
CA VAL A 165 5.08 15.38 2.17
C VAL A 165 4.88 16.88 1.98
N ILE A 166 3.65 17.37 1.80
CA ILE A 166 3.40 18.82 1.66
C ILE A 166 3.89 19.59 2.90
N GLN A 167 3.68 19.06 4.11
CA GLN A 167 4.19 19.65 5.35
C GLN A 167 5.72 19.70 5.35
N HIS A 168 6.39 18.61 4.99
CA HIS A 168 7.84 18.51 4.89
C HIS A 168 8.41 19.55 3.92
N GLU A 169 7.86 19.60 2.70
CA GLU A 169 8.29 20.54 1.67
C GLU A 169 8.09 22.01 2.10
N LEU A 170 6.98 22.32 2.77
CA LEU A 170 6.77 23.65 3.34
C LEU A 170 7.75 23.94 4.48
N GLY A 171 8.18 22.94 5.24
CA GLY A 171 9.21 23.08 6.27
C GLY A 171 10.55 23.56 5.69
N HIS A 172 10.97 23.04 4.54
CA HIS A 172 12.15 23.54 3.82
C HIS A 172 12.01 25.00 3.38
N VAL A 173 10.83 25.39 2.91
CA VAL A 173 10.55 26.80 2.56
C VAL A 173 10.56 27.70 3.81
N LEU A 174 10.33 27.14 5.00
CA LEU A 174 10.44 27.82 6.28
C LEU A 174 11.86 27.75 6.89
N GLY A 175 12.81 27.13 6.18
CA GLY A 175 14.21 27.04 6.57
C GLY A 175 14.58 25.89 7.50
N LEU A 176 13.69 24.90 7.66
CA LEU A 176 13.97 23.66 8.38
C LEU A 176 14.68 22.64 7.47
N GLY A 177 15.73 22.00 7.97
CA GLY A 177 16.41 20.87 7.36
C GLY A 177 15.84 19.53 7.85
N HIS A 178 16.42 18.41 7.39
CA HIS A 178 15.92 17.07 7.74
C HIS A 178 16.13 16.69 9.21
N ASP A 179 17.16 17.25 9.86
CA ASP A 179 17.47 16.97 11.27
C ASP A 179 16.65 17.84 12.25
N ASP A 180 15.80 18.74 11.74
CA ASP A 180 15.02 19.66 12.57
C ASP A 180 13.70 19.02 13.04
N GLU A 181 13.15 19.54 14.14
CA GLU A 181 11.83 19.12 14.62
C GLU A 181 10.69 19.75 13.79
N PRO A 182 9.53 19.09 13.67
CA PRO A 182 9.24 17.77 14.21
C PRO A 182 9.78 16.64 13.34
N ALA A 183 10.51 15.70 13.95
CA ALA A 183 11.13 14.58 13.23
C ALA A 183 10.11 13.75 12.43
N THR A 184 8.87 13.62 12.92
CA THR A 184 7.79 12.92 12.19
C THR A 184 7.40 13.56 10.86
N ILE A 185 7.83 14.80 10.60
CA ILE A 185 7.58 15.53 9.35
C ILE A 185 8.90 15.79 8.62
N MET A 186 9.90 16.35 9.29
CA MET A 186 11.12 16.84 8.64
C MET A 186 12.16 15.76 8.35
N ASP A 187 12.16 14.66 9.09
CA ASP A 187 13.13 13.58 8.88
C ASP A 187 12.95 12.95 7.49
N ASP A 188 14.07 12.65 6.83
CA ASP A 188 14.07 12.09 5.48
C ASP A 188 13.94 10.56 5.43
N SER A 189 14.02 9.91 6.59
CA SER A 189 13.81 8.48 6.76
C SER A 189 12.34 8.10 6.74
N ILE A 190 12.05 6.91 6.21
CA ILE A 190 10.69 6.37 6.20
C ILE A 190 10.30 5.98 7.64
N GLU A 191 11.26 5.53 8.43
CA GLU A 191 11.11 5.12 9.82
C GLU A 191 10.53 6.23 10.69
N ALA A 192 11.02 7.46 10.53
CA ALA A 192 10.56 8.60 11.31
C ALA A 192 9.18 9.11 10.88
N ARG A 193 8.88 9.08 9.58
CA ARG A 193 7.59 9.55 9.03
C ARG A 193 6.42 8.60 9.31
N TYR A 194 6.70 7.32 9.53
CA TYR A 194 5.69 6.29 9.76
C TYR A 194 5.72 5.85 11.23
N PRO A 195 4.73 6.24 12.04
CA PRO A 195 4.62 5.73 13.39
C PRO A 195 4.53 4.21 13.41
N GLU A 196 5.27 3.60 14.34
CA GLU A 196 5.32 2.15 14.51
C GLU A 196 5.79 1.42 13.23
N PHE A 197 6.71 2.04 12.48
CA PHE A 197 7.25 1.50 11.22
C PHE A 197 7.61 0.02 11.30
N GLU A 198 8.31 -0.41 12.36
CA GLU A 198 8.70 -1.81 12.56
C GLU A 198 7.49 -2.77 12.61
N HIS A 199 6.42 -2.41 13.32
CA HIS A 199 5.20 -3.22 13.38
C HIS A 199 4.49 -3.26 12.02
N ARG A 200 4.52 -2.16 11.27
CA ARG A 200 3.94 -2.10 9.92
C ARG A 200 4.72 -2.98 8.93
N GLN A 201 6.06 -3.01 9.04
CA GLN A 201 6.90 -3.92 8.27
C GLN A 201 6.62 -5.38 8.63
N GLU A 202 6.48 -5.70 9.92
CA GLU A 202 6.11 -7.04 10.37
C GLU A 202 4.78 -7.51 9.76
N ILE A 203 3.76 -6.65 9.76
CA ILE A 203 2.45 -6.96 9.13
C ILE A 203 2.63 -7.24 7.63
N LEU A 204 3.48 -6.48 6.93
CA LEU A 204 3.74 -6.69 5.51
C LEU A 204 4.46 -8.01 5.23
N ASP A 205 5.45 -8.34 6.04
CA ASP A 205 6.21 -9.57 5.90
C ASP A 205 5.33 -10.79 6.19
N LEU A 206 4.56 -10.76 7.29
CA LEU A 206 3.56 -11.79 7.61
C LEU A 206 2.55 -11.96 6.48
N ARG A 207 2.05 -10.86 5.90
CA ARG A 207 1.12 -10.92 4.77
C ARG A 207 1.76 -11.50 3.51
N ARG A 208 3.04 -11.17 3.24
CA ARG A 208 3.79 -11.74 2.10
C ARG A 208 3.98 -13.24 2.26
N GLU A 209 4.34 -13.69 3.47
CA GLU A 209 4.49 -15.11 3.79
C GLU A 209 3.16 -15.86 3.67
N TRP A 210 2.06 -15.29 4.18
CA TRP A 210 0.70 -15.84 4.02
C TRP A 210 0.36 -16.09 2.54
N ILE A 211 0.62 -15.10 1.66
CA ILE A 211 0.37 -15.23 0.21
C ILE A 211 1.20 -16.37 -0.40
N ASN A 212 2.46 -16.52 0.03
CA ASN A 212 3.32 -17.59 -0.46
C ASN A 212 2.79 -18.98 -0.06
N GLU A 213 2.42 -19.16 1.21
CA GLU A 213 1.84 -20.40 1.71
C GLU A 213 0.49 -20.72 1.05
N TYR A 214 -0.36 -19.71 0.86
CA TYR A 214 -1.61 -19.86 0.11
C TYR A 214 -1.37 -20.37 -1.31
N ASN A 215 -0.43 -19.77 -2.04
CA ASN A 215 -0.10 -20.18 -3.41
C ASN A 215 0.47 -21.60 -3.46
N ALA A 216 1.33 -21.97 -2.50
CA ALA A 216 1.82 -23.34 -2.37
C ALA A 216 0.67 -24.33 -2.14
N GLY A 217 -0.28 -24.00 -1.26
CA GLY A 217 -1.50 -24.78 -1.05
C GLY A 217 -2.34 -24.93 -2.32
N ALA A 218 -2.49 -23.85 -3.10
CA ALA A 218 -3.23 -23.85 -4.37
C ALA A 218 -2.56 -24.77 -5.42
N ASP A 219 -1.23 -24.76 -5.51
CA ASP A 219 -0.49 -25.63 -6.42
C ASP A 219 -0.65 -27.12 -6.05
N ARG A 220 -0.61 -27.42 -4.73
CA ARG A 220 -0.87 -28.80 -4.24
C ARG A 220 -2.30 -29.23 -4.50
N LEU A 221 -3.26 -28.34 -4.30
CA LEU A 221 -4.67 -28.59 -4.58
C LEU A 221 -4.90 -28.87 -6.07
N SER A 222 -4.28 -28.09 -6.97
CA SER A 222 -4.35 -28.35 -8.41
C SER A 222 -3.82 -29.75 -8.76
N THR A 223 -2.66 -30.11 -8.20
CA THR A 223 -2.07 -31.44 -8.40
C THR A 223 -2.98 -32.56 -7.86
N ALA A 224 -3.65 -32.34 -6.73
CA ALA A 224 -4.61 -33.29 -6.17
C ALA A 224 -5.78 -33.55 -7.12
N PHE A 225 -6.29 -32.50 -7.77
CA PHE A 225 -7.34 -32.65 -8.78
C PHE A 225 -6.89 -33.46 -9.99
N ASP A 226 -5.64 -33.32 -10.44
CA ASP A 226 -5.10 -34.12 -11.54
C ASP A 226 -5.09 -35.62 -11.18
N TYR A 227 -4.60 -35.97 -9.98
CA TYR A 227 -4.64 -37.36 -9.50
C TYR A 227 -6.07 -37.91 -9.36
N ALA A 228 -6.99 -37.11 -8.83
CA ALA A 228 -8.38 -37.52 -8.70
C ALA A 228 -9.05 -37.74 -10.07
N ASN A 229 -8.73 -36.91 -11.07
CA ASN A 229 -9.22 -37.07 -12.44
C ASN A 229 -8.68 -38.34 -13.11
N ASP A 230 -7.48 -38.77 -12.74
CA ASP A 230 -6.87 -40.03 -13.18
C ASP A 230 -7.30 -41.23 -12.32
N GLU A 231 -8.33 -41.07 -11.48
CA GLU A 231 -8.86 -42.08 -10.54
C GLU A 231 -7.82 -42.60 -9.53
N ASN A 232 -6.72 -41.87 -9.33
CA ASN A 232 -5.71 -42.17 -8.31
C ASN A 232 -6.05 -41.45 -7.00
N TYR A 233 -7.11 -41.91 -6.33
CA TYR A 233 -7.66 -41.26 -5.14
C TYR A 233 -6.75 -41.33 -3.90
N GLU A 234 -5.89 -42.34 -3.80
CA GLU A 234 -4.88 -42.43 -2.73
C GLU A 234 -3.86 -41.30 -2.84
N ALA A 235 -3.27 -41.11 -4.04
CA ALA A 235 -2.35 -40.00 -4.29
C ALA A 235 -3.06 -38.63 -4.18
N ALA A 236 -4.31 -38.53 -4.65
CA ALA A 236 -5.09 -37.30 -4.49
C ALA A 236 -5.28 -36.95 -3.01
N ALA A 237 -5.62 -37.93 -2.16
CA ALA A 237 -5.79 -37.73 -0.72
C ALA A 237 -4.52 -37.22 -0.03
N GLU A 238 -3.34 -37.73 -0.39
CA GLU A 238 -2.06 -37.22 0.11
C GLU A 238 -1.82 -35.77 -0.30
N ARG A 239 -2.14 -35.41 -1.55
CA ARG A 239 -1.97 -34.03 -2.03
C ARG A 239 -2.95 -33.04 -1.42
N TYR A 240 -4.20 -33.47 -1.16
CA TYR A 240 -5.13 -32.67 -0.37
C TYR A 240 -4.59 -32.45 1.05
N ASP A 241 -4.00 -33.46 1.69
CA ASP A 241 -3.39 -33.31 3.03
C ASP A 241 -2.34 -32.19 3.04
N THR A 242 -1.37 -32.25 2.13
CA THR A 242 -0.33 -31.21 2.03
C THR A 242 -0.88 -29.84 1.67
N ALA A 243 -1.94 -29.77 0.85
CA ALA A 243 -2.61 -28.50 0.57
C ALA A 243 -3.25 -27.91 1.84
N GLY A 244 -3.81 -28.77 2.70
CA GLY A 244 -4.37 -28.40 3.99
C GLY A 244 -3.30 -27.80 4.92
N GLU A 245 -2.15 -28.46 5.05
CA GLU A 245 -1.02 -27.98 5.87
C GLU A 245 -0.55 -26.57 5.47
N HIS A 246 -0.45 -26.31 4.15
CA HIS A 246 -0.14 -24.98 3.64
C HIS A 246 -1.23 -23.97 4.01
N TYR A 247 -2.51 -24.27 3.79
CA TYR A 247 -3.59 -23.35 4.15
C TYR A 247 -3.70 -23.12 5.66
N ASP A 248 -3.41 -24.12 6.50
CA ASP A 248 -3.38 -23.95 7.96
C ASP A 248 -2.27 -22.99 8.37
N THR A 249 -1.03 -23.20 7.87
CA THR A 249 0.12 -22.31 8.11
C THR A 249 -0.20 -20.87 7.68
N ALA A 250 -0.82 -20.76 6.51
CA ALA A 250 -1.23 -19.50 5.95
C ALA A 250 -2.29 -18.81 6.86
N GLY A 251 -3.23 -19.57 7.43
CA GLY A 251 -4.20 -19.10 8.43
C GLY A 251 -3.56 -18.61 9.74
N GLU A 252 -2.47 -19.24 10.19
CA GLU A 252 -1.71 -18.81 11.36
C GLU A 252 -1.00 -17.46 11.10
N LEU A 253 -0.32 -17.32 9.95
CA LEU A 253 0.39 -16.09 9.57
C LEU A 253 -0.54 -14.87 9.53
N ILE A 254 -1.74 -15.03 8.98
CA ILE A 254 -2.69 -13.92 8.92
C ILE A 254 -3.31 -13.59 10.28
N ALA A 255 -3.49 -14.59 11.15
CA ALA A 255 -3.90 -14.36 12.52
C ALA A 255 -2.84 -13.55 13.29
N SER A 256 -1.55 -13.87 13.11
CA SER A 256 -0.45 -13.08 13.66
C SER A 256 -0.44 -11.65 13.10
N ALA A 257 -0.61 -11.47 11.79
CA ALA A 257 -0.66 -10.13 11.19
C ALA A 257 -1.81 -9.29 11.78
N SER A 258 -2.98 -9.91 12.00
CA SER A 258 -4.13 -9.25 12.61
C SER A 258 -3.90 -8.89 14.08
N GLU A 259 -3.19 -9.73 14.83
CA GLU A 259 -2.81 -9.45 16.22
C GLU A 259 -1.84 -8.25 16.28
N THR A 260 -0.79 -8.24 15.44
CA THR A 260 0.14 -7.12 15.33
C THR A 260 -0.59 -5.84 14.92
N ALA A 261 -1.49 -5.90 13.93
CA ALA A 261 -2.29 -4.76 13.49
C ALA A 261 -3.22 -4.20 14.60
N SER A 262 -3.71 -5.06 15.48
CA SER A 262 -4.54 -4.65 16.62
C SER A 262 -3.76 -3.87 17.69
N GLY A 263 -2.43 -4.08 17.74
CA GLY A 263 -1.52 -3.34 18.61
C GLY A 263 -1.22 -1.93 18.14
N LEU A 264 -1.43 -1.63 16.85
CA LEU A 264 -1.12 -0.32 16.28
C LEU A 264 -1.95 0.78 16.94
N THR A 265 -1.26 1.88 17.25
CA THR A 265 -1.93 3.14 17.54
C THR A 265 -2.71 3.60 16.31
N PRO A 266 -3.99 4.00 16.46
CA PRO A 266 -4.74 4.53 15.34
C PRO A 266 -4.13 5.87 14.95
N PHE A 267 -3.45 5.89 13.81
CA PHE A 267 -2.82 7.09 13.28
C PHE A 267 -3.82 7.95 12.52
N GLU A 268 -4.67 7.32 11.69
CA GLU A 268 -6.00 7.81 11.35
C GLU A 268 -7.04 6.78 11.83
N PRO A 269 -8.23 7.20 12.28
CA PRO A 269 -9.24 6.28 12.79
C PRO A 269 -9.64 5.18 11.79
N ALA A 270 -9.57 5.46 10.49
CA ALA A 270 -10.02 4.55 9.45
C ALA A 270 -8.99 3.48 9.06
N ASP A 271 -7.69 3.73 9.21
CA ASP A 271 -6.66 2.87 8.60
C ASP A 271 -6.46 1.57 9.36
N ARG A 272 -6.39 1.65 10.70
CA ARG A 272 -6.23 0.44 11.53
C ARG A 272 -7.46 -0.46 11.42
N GLU A 273 -8.65 0.11 11.52
CA GLU A 273 -9.91 -0.67 11.45
C GLU A 273 -10.06 -1.32 10.08
N ARG A 274 -9.77 -0.59 9.00
CA ARG A 274 -9.80 -1.13 7.64
C ARG A 274 -8.76 -2.22 7.41
N LEU A 275 -7.56 -2.07 7.96
CA LEU A 275 -6.52 -3.09 7.90
C LEU A 275 -6.96 -4.37 8.62
N ILE A 276 -7.51 -4.25 9.84
CA ILE A 276 -8.04 -5.40 10.59
C ILE A 276 -9.18 -6.06 9.81
N GLU A 277 -10.14 -5.30 9.27
CA GLU A 277 -11.24 -5.82 8.45
C GLU A 277 -10.72 -6.57 7.20
N LEU A 278 -9.67 -6.07 6.56
CA LEU A 278 -9.03 -6.73 5.43
C LEU A 278 -8.41 -8.07 5.85
N LEU A 279 -7.64 -8.09 6.95
CA LEU A 279 -6.98 -9.29 7.45
C LEU A 279 -8.00 -10.33 7.93
N ASP A 280 -9.10 -9.92 8.57
CA ASP A 280 -10.20 -10.79 8.97
C ASP A 280 -10.94 -11.41 7.76
N SER A 281 -11.12 -10.61 6.70
CA SER A 281 -11.70 -11.10 5.45
C SER A 281 -10.80 -12.13 4.78
N GLU A 282 -9.51 -11.86 4.69
CA GLU A 282 -8.51 -12.79 4.14
C GLU A 282 -8.45 -14.07 5.00
N ARG A 283 -8.46 -13.96 6.34
CA ARG A 283 -8.52 -15.10 7.28
C ARG A 283 -9.72 -16.01 7.03
N SER A 284 -10.92 -15.41 6.95
CA SER A 284 -12.17 -16.14 6.72
C SER A 284 -12.14 -16.93 5.39
N PHE A 285 -11.45 -16.38 4.39
CA PHE A 285 -11.24 -17.06 3.12
C PHE A 285 -10.33 -18.29 3.27
N VAL A 286 -9.25 -18.20 4.04
CA VAL A 286 -8.35 -19.35 4.32
C VAL A 286 -9.08 -20.48 5.03
N GLU A 287 -9.83 -20.15 6.08
CA GLU A 287 -10.59 -21.12 6.88
C GLU A 287 -11.60 -21.89 6.00
N SER A 288 -12.16 -21.22 5.00
CA SER A 288 -13.02 -21.83 3.99
C SER A 288 -12.25 -22.82 3.09
N MET A 289 -11.01 -22.50 2.73
CA MET A 289 -10.14 -23.38 1.93
C MET A 289 -9.70 -24.61 2.72
N VAL A 290 -9.30 -24.46 3.97
CA VAL A 290 -8.98 -25.58 4.89
C VAL A 290 -10.17 -26.55 4.97
N SER A 291 -11.37 -26.02 5.20
CA SER A 291 -12.59 -26.81 5.28
C SER A 291 -12.91 -27.55 3.97
N ALA A 292 -12.69 -26.90 2.83
CA ALA A 292 -12.93 -27.49 1.52
C ALA A 292 -11.94 -28.63 1.23
N VAL A 293 -10.66 -28.43 1.55
CA VAL A 293 -9.60 -29.43 1.33
C VAL A 293 -9.80 -30.66 2.22
N ASP A 294 -10.17 -30.49 3.49
CA ASP A 294 -10.49 -31.61 4.39
C ASP A 294 -11.65 -32.46 3.83
N LEU A 295 -12.71 -31.82 3.31
CA LEU A 295 -13.83 -32.54 2.68
C LEU A 295 -13.38 -33.36 1.46
N LEU A 296 -12.55 -32.77 0.59
CA LEU A 296 -12.01 -33.43 -0.60
C LEU A 296 -11.07 -34.59 -0.23
N GLN A 297 -10.25 -34.40 0.79
CA GLN A 297 -9.36 -35.41 1.33
C GLN A 297 -10.15 -36.62 1.85
N ARG A 298 -11.16 -36.38 2.70
CA ARG A 298 -12.01 -37.44 3.26
C ARG A 298 -12.75 -38.20 2.17
N GLY A 299 -13.29 -37.48 1.17
CA GLY A 299 -13.95 -38.10 0.01
C GLY A 299 -13.00 -39.00 -0.78
N SER A 300 -11.76 -38.56 -1.01
CA SER A 300 -10.76 -39.35 -1.75
C SER A 300 -10.31 -40.59 -0.98
N LYS A 301 -10.08 -40.46 0.35
CA LYS A 301 -9.79 -41.61 1.23
C LYS A 301 -10.92 -42.64 1.22
N GLN A 302 -12.18 -42.19 1.25
CA GLN A 302 -13.33 -43.08 1.20
C GLN A 302 -13.36 -43.88 -0.11
N ILE A 303 -13.23 -43.20 -1.26
CA ILE A 303 -13.25 -43.87 -2.58
C ILE A 303 -12.10 -44.87 -2.70
N ALA A 304 -10.88 -44.47 -2.30
CA ALA A 304 -9.72 -45.36 -2.32
C ALA A 304 -9.90 -46.63 -1.48
N SER A 305 -10.61 -46.54 -0.34
CA SER A 305 -10.88 -47.71 0.52
C SER A 305 -12.00 -48.63 0.00
N ASP A 306 -12.99 -48.09 -0.72
CA ASP A 306 -14.13 -48.86 -1.23
C ASP A 306 -13.77 -49.76 -2.44
N ASP A 307 -12.75 -49.37 -3.22
CA ASP A 307 -12.23 -50.17 -4.36
C ASP A 307 -11.54 -51.49 -3.93
N GLY A 308 -11.25 -51.66 -2.64
CA GLY A 308 -10.71 -52.92 -2.09
C GLY A 308 -11.77 -53.99 -1.76
N GLY A 309 -13.07 -53.66 -1.77
CA GLY A 309 -14.07 -54.44 -1.01
C GLY A 309 -15.25 -55.04 -1.78
N THR A 310 -15.65 -54.52 -2.94
CA THR A 310 -16.82 -55.05 -3.65
C THR A 310 -16.66 -55.04 -5.16
N THR A 311 -16.43 -56.23 -5.70
CA THR A 311 -16.85 -56.60 -7.06
C THR A 311 -18.21 -55.96 -7.37
N PRO A 312 -18.38 -55.27 -8.52
CA PRO A 312 -19.66 -54.68 -8.91
C PRO A 312 -20.65 -55.77 -9.34
N THR A 313 -21.09 -56.59 -8.40
CA THR A 313 -22.27 -57.42 -8.55
C THR A 313 -23.50 -56.56 -8.25
N THR A 314 -24.09 -56.03 -9.32
CA THR A 314 -25.55 -55.97 -9.46
C THR A 314 -26.28 -55.02 -8.50
N ARG A 315 -26.07 -53.71 -8.63
CA ARG A 315 -27.03 -52.71 -8.11
C ARG A 315 -27.64 -51.80 -9.18
N ALA A 316 -27.61 -52.24 -10.44
CA ALA A 316 -28.41 -51.70 -11.52
C ALA A 316 -29.76 -52.45 -11.60
N SER A 317 -30.67 -52.25 -10.64
CA SER A 317 -32.12 -52.51 -10.78
C SER A 317 -32.85 -52.29 -9.46
N THR A 318 -33.07 -51.03 -9.04
CA THR A 318 -34.20 -50.61 -8.19
C THR A 318 -34.14 -49.10 -7.87
N ALA A 319 -34.12 -48.24 -8.89
CA ALA A 319 -34.37 -46.81 -8.68
C ALA A 319 -35.10 -46.12 -9.84
N THR A 320 -35.75 -46.89 -10.73
CA THR A 320 -36.73 -46.36 -11.68
C THR A 320 -38.11 -46.79 -11.20
N THR A 321 -38.68 -46.08 -10.23
CA THR A 321 -40.13 -45.81 -10.05
C THR A 321 -40.33 -45.09 -8.71
N ARG A 322 -40.11 -43.78 -8.66
CA ARG A 322 -40.85 -42.89 -7.75
C ARG A 322 -40.82 -41.45 -8.24
N ARG A 323 -41.50 -41.25 -9.36
CA ARG A 323 -41.95 -39.94 -9.83
C ARG A 323 -43.45 -39.86 -9.57
N SER A 324 -43.87 -39.24 -8.47
CA SER A 324 -45.16 -38.57 -8.38
C SER A 324 -45.26 -37.67 -7.15
N SER A 325 -45.56 -36.40 -7.43
CA SER A 325 -46.40 -35.48 -6.63
C SER A 325 -45.95 -35.05 -5.22
N SER A 326 -45.29 -33.90 -5.17
CA SER A 326 -45.66 -32.81 -4.24
C SER A 326 -45.27 -31.45 -4.83
N HIS A 327 -46.28 -30.67 -5.21
CA HIS A 327 -46.17 -29.24 -5.48
C HIS A 327 -46.16 -28.50 -4.15
N SER A 328 -45.04 -27.88 -3.80
CA SER A 328 -44.99 -26.83 -2.78
C SER A 328 -44.42 -25.57 -3.41
N ARG A 329 -45.28 -24.54 -3.46
CA ARG A 329 -45.01 -23.22 -4.01
C ARG A 329 -43.95 -22.52 -3.14
N LEU A 330 -42.84 -22.12 -3.76
CA LEU A 330 -41.97 -21.07 -3.23
C LEU A 330 -42.42 -19.71 -3.80
N PRO A 331 -42.37 -18.62 -3.02
CA PRO A 331 -42.74 -17.29 -3.48
C PRO A 331 -41.71 -16.77 -4.49
N LYS A 332 -42.20 -16.09 -5.53
CA LYS A 332 -41.39 -15.40 -6.53
C LYS A 332 -40.64 -14.21 -5.89
N PRO A 333 -39.33 -14.03 -6.12
CA PRO A 333 -38.67 -12.78 -5.80
C PRO A 333 -39.11 -11.70 -6.79
N THR A 334 -39.58 -10.59 -6.24
CA THR A 334 -39.94 -9.36 -6.93
C THR A 334 -38.69 -8.54 -7.30
N SER A 335 -38.71 -8.00 -8.53
CA SER A 335 -38.03 -6.79 -9.00
C SER A 335 -36.50 -6.65 -8.84
N ARG A 336 -35.82 -6.71 -10.00
CA ARG A 336 -34.47 -6.15 -10.24
C ARG A 336 -34.51 -4.62 -10.15
N PRO A 337 -33.47 -3.96 -9.61
CA PRO A 337 -33.04 -2.67 -10.12
C PRO A 337 -32.04 -2.88 -11.26
N SER A 338 -32.29 -2.15 -12.35
CA SER A 338 -31.34 -1.83 -13.40
C SER A 338 -30.22 -0.95 -12.85
N ALA A 339 -28.95 -1.24 -13.19
CA ALA A 339 -28.01 -0.27 -13.75
C ALA A 339 -26.62 -0.88 -14.01
N TRP A 340 -25.88 -0.22 -14.91
CA TRP A 340 -24.44 -0.31 -15.23
C TRP A 340 -23.98 -1.44 -16.18
N SER A 341 -24.14 -1.13 -17.47
CA SER A 341 -23.32 -1.63 -18.56
C SER A 341 -22.28 -0.56 -18.89
N THR A 342 -21.02 -0.78 -18.49
CA THR A 342 -19.85 -0.18 -19.13
C THR A 342 -18.67 -1.13 -18.93
N SER A 343 -18.24 -1.78 -20.00
CA SER A 343 -16.89 -2.37 -20.10
C SER A 343 -15.86 -1.26 -20.19
N PRO A 344 -14.70 -1.41 -19.56
CA PRO A 344 -13.47 -0.81 -20.05
C PRO A 344 -12.56 -1.89 -20.65
N SER A 345 -12.15 -1.56 -21.86
CA SER A 345 -10.98 -2.03 -22.57
C SER A 345 -9.72 -2.12 -21.71
N SER A 346 -8.97 -3.20 -21.95
CA SER A 346 -7.58 -3.41 -21.55
C SER A 346 -6.65 -2.29 -22.05
N GLN A 347 -6.17 -1.44 -21.14
CA GLN A 347 -4.89 -0.75 -21.27
C GLN A 347 -4.20 -0.80 -19.89
N GLY A 348 -2.96 -1.25 -19.88
CA GLY A 348 -2.18 -1.48 -18.67
C GLY A 348 -1.78 -0.16 -18.02
N VAL A 349 -1.97 -0.09 -16.70
CA VAL A 349 -1.34 0.88 -15.81
C VAL A 349 -0.79 0.07 -14.65
N SER A 350 0.53 0.05 -14.52
CA SER A 350 1.21 -0.46 -13.32
C SER A 350 0.92 0.50 -12.17
N TYR A 351 0.22 0.02 -11.15
CA TYR A 351 0.05 0.74 -9.89
C TYR A 351 1.00 0.13 -8.86
N SER A 352 1.91 0.95 -8.33
CA SER A 352 2.78 0.60 -7.21
C SER A 352 1.94 0.33 -5.96
N LEU A 353 2.24 -0.78 -5.27
CA LEU A 353 1.51 -1.26 -4.09
C LEU A 353 1.92 -0.54 -2.79
N ALA A 354 2.91 0.35 -2.83
CA ALA A 354 3.38 1.09 -1.66
C ALA A 354 2.31 2.06 -1.09
N SER A 355 1.38 2.54 -1.92
CA SER A 355 0.40 3.56 -1.53
C SER A 355 -0.97 2.99 -1.06
N ARG A 356 -1.02 1.71 -0.65
CA ARG A 356 -2.23 1.05 -0.09
C ARG A 356 -2.05 0.51 1.33
N LEU A 357 -1.15 1.12 2.08
CA LEU A 357 -1.15 1.15 3.54
C LEU A 357 -1.35 2.59 3.98
#